data_AF-A0A1B6DFS2-F1
#
_entry.id   AF-A0A1B6DFS2-F1
#
_cell.length_a   1.000
_cell.length_b   1.000
_cell.length_c   1.000
_cell.angle_alpha   90.00
_cell.angle_beta   90.00
_cell.angle_gamma   90.00
#
_symmetry.space_group_name_H-M   'P 1'
#
loop_
_entity.id
_entity.type
_entity.pdbx_description
1 polymer ?
#
loop_
_entity_poly.entity_id
_entity_poly.type
_entity_poly.pdbx_seq_one_letter_code
_entity_poly.pdbx_strand_id
1 'polypeptide(L)'
;MWNVWRTVLEENEKLARARLAAVEVFSQQIADDSKLLRSHKIITAKKCVDQISAIQKEVQACVQDVDKTKKLYFDEEHSAHDVRDKAKDIEEKLKKKKGSFFQSITSLQKNSAKVTSKRDALEEKSSGARNDYLLSLAAANAHQTRYFVIDLQSTIQMMESGVYDKVAEYLMLIARTELLTCTATQTSFGRIREQAQQLSRDYNLQCVYLYYPVLKQHIQYEFEPCENDNIEKVTAEHSSAEQTLRKEAKRYACRIARENNNIRENFKKLQVFQALRESGQKVDPQDQNGPDLDTKIDDLKQTIRRSETVKAKAEARIECLRNGGVNVDEWMQ
;
A
#
# COMPACT_ATOMS: atom_id res chain seq x y z
N MET A 1 29.60 -0.74 14.30
CA MET A 1 29.56 -0.88 12.82
C MET A 1 29.12 -2.28 12.41
N TRP A 2 29.88 -3.33 12.70
CA TRP A 2 29.51 -4.71 12.33
C TRP A 2 28.09 -5.13 12.78
N ASN A 3 27.76 -4.90 14.07
CA ASN A 3 26.42 -5.25 14.58
C ASN A 3 25.29 -4.51 13.85
N VAL A 4 25.49 -3.23 13.53
CA VAL A 4 24.52 -2.42 12.78
C VAL A 4 24.36 -2.96 11.36
N TRP A 5 25.49 -3.28 10.70
CA TRP A 5 25.47 -3.91 9.37
C TRP A 5 24.73 -5.25 9.38
N ARG A 6 24.97 -6.10 10.38
CA ARG A 6 24.24 -7.35 10.56
C ARG A 6 22.74 -7.10 10.71
N THR A 7 22.31 -6.12 11.52
CA THR A 7 20.89 -5.77 11.64
C THR A 7 20.30 -5.32 10.30
N VAL A 8 21.03 -4.57 9.48
CA VAL A 8 20.58 -4.21 8.13
C VAL A 8 20.32 -5.45 7.28
N LEU A 9 21.22 -6.44 7.30
CA LEU A 9 21.04 -7.68 6.55
C LEU A 9 19.84 -8.49 7.06
N GLU A 10 19.74 -8.69 8.38
CA GLU A 10 18.65 -9.43 9.03
C GLU A 10 17.28 -8.81 8.74
N GLU A 11 17.16 -7.49 8.85
CA GLU A 11 15.90 -6.78 8.60
C GLU A 11 15.53 -6.79 7.11
N ASN A 12 16.50 -6.68 6.19
CA ASN A 12 16.21 -6.81 4.76
C ASN A 12 15.75 -8.22 4.39
N GLU A 13 16.36 -9.26 4.95
CA GLU A 13 15.93 -10.64 4.73
C GLU A 13 14.49 -10.86 5.25
N LYS A 14 14.18 -10.33 6.44
CA LYS A 14 12.81 -10.36 7.00
C LYS A 14 11.80 -9.68 6.07
N LEU A 15 12.13 -8.52 5.51
CA LEU A 15 11.26 -7.82 4.56
C LEU A 15 11.06 -8.60 3.26
N ALA A 16 12.11 -9.21 2.73
CA ALA A 16 12.03 -10.06 1.54
C ALA A 16 11.07 -11.24 1.78
N ARG A 17 11.18 -11.92 2.92
CA ARG A 17 10.26 -13.01 3.30
C ARG A 17 8.82 -12.53 3.45
N ALA A 18 8.59 -11.37 4.10
CA ALA A 18 7.25 -10.81 4.23
C ALA A 18 6.61 -10.48 2.87
N ARG A 19 7.40 -9.95 1.93
CA ARG A 19 6.94 -9.68 0.55
C ARG A 19 6.64 -10.97 -0.21
N LEU A 20 7.48 -12.00 -0.09
CA LEU A 20 7.20 -13.31 -0.71
C LEU A 20 5.91 -13.93 -0.19
N ALA A 21 5.68 -13.91 1.13
CA ALA A 21 4.43 -14.40 1.72
C ALA A 21 3.20 -13.64 1.21
N ALA A 22 3.30 -12.31 1.06
CA ALA A 22 2.23 -11.49 0.49
C ALA A 22 1.93 -11.87 -0.97
N VAL A 23 2.96 -12.07 -1.78
CA VAL A 23 2.82 -12.53 -3.18
C VAL A 23 2.15 -13.89 -3.25
N GLU A 24 2.50 -14.80 -2.35
CA GLU A 24 1.87 -16.13 -2.28
C GLU A 24 0.37 -16.03 -1.97
N VAL A 25 -0.01 -15.19 -1.00
CA VAL A 25 -1.42 -14.89 -0.69
C VAL A 25 -2.15 -14.33 -1.92
N PHE A 26 -1.55 -13.35 -2.60
CA PHE A 26 -2.16 -12.75 -3.80
C PHE A 26 -2.31 -13.74 -4.95
N SER A 27 -1.33 -14.62 -5.14
CA SER A 27 -1.38 -15.63 -6.19
C SER A 27 -2.45 -16.69 -5.89
N GLN A 28 -2.37 -17.33 -4.72
CA GLN A 28 -3.18 -18.50 -4.41
C GLN A 28 -4.62 -18.12 -4.02
N GLN A 29 -4.78 -17.16 -3.10
CA GLN A 29 -6.08 -16.86 -2.50
C GLN A 29 -6.91 -15.87 -3.31
N ILE A 30 -6.30 -15.17 -4.28
CA ILE A 30 -6.98 -14.17 -5.10
C ILE A 30 -6.87 -14.51 -6.58
N ALA A 31 -5.66 -14.59 -7.14
CA ALA A 31 -5.51 -14.76 -8.58
C ALA A 31 -6.04 -16.12 -9.06
N ASP A 32 -5.72 -17.21 -8.36
CA ASP A 32 -6.19 -18.54 -8.73
C ASP A 32 -7.66 -18.77 -8.37
N ASP A 33 -8.09 -18.37 -7.17
CA ASP A 33 -9.50 -18.47 -6.77
C ASP A 33 -10.43 -17.64 -7.68
N SER A 34 -10.01 -16.44 -8.12
CA SER A 34 -10.82 -15.61 -9.03
C SER A 34 -11.00 -16.24 -10.42
N LYS A 35 -10.03 -17.03 -10.90
CA LYS A 35 -10.18 -17.81 -12.14
C LYS A 35 -11.25 -18.89 -11.97
N LEU A 36 -11.25 -19.58 -10.83
CA LEU A 36 -12.24 -20.60 -10.50
C LEU A 36 -13.64 -19.97 -10.37
N LEU A 37 -13.76 -18.86 -9.64
CA LEU A 37 -15.00 -18.09 -9.49
C LEU A 37 -15.55 -17.65 -10.85
N ARG A 38 -14.70 -17.12 -11.74
CA ARG A 38 -15.10 -16.72 -13.09
C ARG A 38 -15.62 -17.91 -13.89
N SER A 39 -14.92 -19.04 -13.86
CA SER A 39 -15.33 -20.26 -14.57
C SER A 39 -16.69 -20.75 -14.06
N HIS A 40 -16.86 -20.82 -12.74
CA HIS A 40 -18.12 -21.19 -12.10
C HIS A 40 -19.26 -20.25 -12.50
N LYS A 41 -19.05 -18.93 -12.44
CA LYS A 41 -20.04 -17.93 -12.85
C LYS A 41 -20.48 -18.13 -14.30
N ILE A 42 -19.55 -18.38 -15.23
CA ILE A 42 -19.89 -18.60 -16.64
C ILE A 42 -20.77 -19.84 -16.81
N ILE A 43 -20.46 -20.93 -16.10
CA ILE A 43 -21.24 -22.17 -16.16
C ILE A 43 -22.65 -21.94 -15.58
N THR A 44 -22.74 -21.30 -14.41
CA THR A 44 -24.02 -20.98 -13.76
C THR A 44 -24.86 -20.04 -14.62
N ALA A 45 -24.25 -19.01 -15.22
CA ALA A 45 -24.93 -18.07 -16.10
C ALA A 45 -25.57 -18.77 -17.31
N LYS A 46 -24.87 -19.72 -17.94
CA LYS A 46 -25.43 -20.51 -19.04
C LYS A 46 -26.67 -21.30 -18.61
N LYS A 47 -26.59 -22.00 -17.47
CA LYS A 47 -27.74 -22.74 -16.92
C LYS A 47 -28.93 -21.83 -16.63
N CYS A 48 -28.68 -20.65 -16.06
CA CYS A 48 -29.72 -19.66 -15.78
C CYS A 48 -30.40 -19.15 -17.06
N VAL A 49 -29.61 -18.91 -18.12
CA VAL A 49 -30.13 -18.50 -19.43
C VAL A 49 -31.00 -19.59 -20.05
N ASP A 50 -30.57 -20.85 -19.97
CA ASP A 50 -31.37 -21.98 -20.47
C ASP A 50 -32.69 -22.12 -19.69
N GLN A 51 -32.64 -21.95 -18.37
CA GLN A 51 -33.81 -22.04 -17.50
C GLN A 51 -34.82 -20.90 -17.76
N ILE A 52 -34.36 -19.65 -17.82
CA ILE A 52 -35.27 -18.51 -18.06
C ILE A 52 -35.85 -18.55 -19.48
N SER A 53 -35.11 -19.09 -20.45
CA SER A 53 -35.62 -19.31 -21.81
C SER A 53 -36.76 -20.34 -21.82
N ALA A 54 -36.69 -21.40 -21.02
CA ALA A 54 -37.79 -22.34 -20.85
C ALA A 54 -39.03 -21.66 -20.24
N ILE A 55 -38.84 -20.90 -19.16
CA ILE A 55 -39.93 -20.17 -18.50
C ILE A 55 -40.57 -19.14 -19.45
N GLN A 56 -39.77 -18.43 -20.24
CA GLN A 56 -40.27 -17.49 -21.24
C GLN A 56 -41.14 -18.17 -22.30
N LYS A 57 -40.83 -19.41 -22.70
CA LYS A 57 -41.69 -20.19 -23.61
C LYS A 57 -43.02 -20.57 -22.94
N GLU A 58 -43.01 -20.87 -21.65
CA GLU A 58 -44.23 -21.16 -20.89
C GLU A 58 -45.13 -19.91 -20.78
N VAL A 59 -44.55 -18.74 -20.49
CA VAL A 59 -45.26 -17.46 -20.49
C VAL A 59 -45.82 -17.16 -21.88
N GLN A 60 -45.02 -17.40 -22.94
CA GLN A 60 -45.46 -17.20 -24.32
C GLN A 60 -46.66 -18.09 -24.68
N ALA A 61 -46.67 -19.35 -24.23
CA ALA A 61 -47.80 -20.25 -24.42
C ALA A 61 -49.08 -19.71 -23.76
N CYS A 62 -48.99 -19.17 -22.53
CA CYS A 62 -50.15 -18.53 -21.89
C CYS A 62 -50.67 -17.32 -22.68
N VAL A 63 -49.79 -16.50 -23.26
CA VAL A 63 -50.21 -15.36 -24.10
C VAL A 63 -50.88 -15.84 -25.40
N GLN A 64 -50.40 -16.92 -26.00
CA GLN A 64 -51.04 -17.52 -27.18
C GLN A 64 -52.46 -18.04 -26.88
N ASP A 65 -52.68 -18.60 -25.69
CA ASP A 65 -54.01 -19.03 -25.25
C ASP A 65 -54.97 -17.83 -25.06
N VAL A 66 -54.45 -16.69 -24.56
CA VAL A 66 -55.22 -15.44 -24.48
C VAL A 66 -55.63 -14.97 -25.87
N ASP A 67 -54.72 -14.97 -26.84
CA ASP A 67 -55.04 -14.57 -28.22
C ASP A 67 -56.08 -15.49 -28.86
N LYS A 68 -55.97 -16.80 -28.62
CA LYS A 68 -56.92 -17.81 -29.12
C LYS A 68 -58.31 -17.63 -28.53
N THR A 69 -58.41 -17.51 -27.20
CA THR A 69 -59.70 -17.34 -26.50
C THR A 69 -60.33 -15.98 -26.80
N LYS A 70 -59.53 -14.92 -26.92
CA LYS A 70 -59.97 -13.60 -27.38
C LYS A 70 -60.60 -13.68 -28.76
N LYS A 71 -59.93 -14.33 -29.73
CA LYS A 71 -60.46 -14.46 -31.09
C LYS A 71 -61.81 -15.17 -31.08
N LEU A 72 -61.91 -16.31 -30.39
CA LEU A 72 -63.15 -17.07 -30.27
C LEU A 72 -64.28 -16.25 -29.65
N TYR A 73 -63.98 -15.51 -28.58
CA TYR A 73 -64.95 -14.61 -27.96
C TYR A 73 -65.45 -13.55 -28.95
N PHE A 74 -64.56 -12.91 -29.72
CA PHE A 74 -64.95 -11.91 -30.70
C PHE A 74 -65.83 -12.49 -31.81
N ASP A 75 -65.51 -13.69 -32.30
CA ASP A 75 -66.28 -14.36 -33.36
C ASP A 75 -67.70 -14.76 -32.87
N GLU A 76 -67.81 -15.31 -31.65
CA GLU A 76 -69.09 -15.72 -31.06
C GLU A 76 -69.95 -14.51 -30.63
N GLU A 77 -69.35 -13.46 -30.05
CA GLU A 77 -70.07 -12.23 -29.66
C GLU A 77 -70.58 -11.47 -30.89
N HIS A 78 -69.80 -11.43 -31.99
CA HIS A 78 -70.27 -10.83 -33.24
C HIS A 78 -71.48 -11.59 -33.80
N SER A 79 -71.44 -12.93 -33.77
CA SER A 79 -72.56 -13.77 -34.20
C SER A 79 -73.81 -13.60 -33.31
N ALA A 80 -73.64 -13.47 -32.00
CA ALA A 80 -74.72 -13.21 -31.05
C ALA A 80 -75.34 -11.83 -31.27
N HIS A 81 -74.51 -10.80 -31.51
CA HIS A 81 -74.95 -9.45 -31.82
C HIS A 81 -75.82 -9.38 -33.10
N ASP A 82 -75.38 -10.04 -34.18
CA ASP A 82 -76.13 -10.11 -35.44
C ASP A 82 -77.53 -10.73 -35.26
N VAL A 83 -77.66 -11.73 -34.38
CA VAL A 83 -78.95 -12.38 -34.12
C VAL A 83 -79.80 -11.57 -33.14
N ARG A 84 -79.19 -10.83 -32.20
CA ARG A 84 -79.88 -9.83 -31.37
C ARG A 84 -80.59 -8.79 -32.24
N ASP A 85 -79.88 -8.21 -33.21
CA ASP A 85 -80.45 -7.20 -34.11
C ASP A 85 -81.61 -7.77 -34.95
N LYS A 86 -81.43 -8.98 -35.51
CA LYS A 86 -82.49 -9.67 -36.27
C LYS A 86 -83.71 -10.00 -35.41
N ALA A 87 -83.50 -10.42 -34.16
CA ALA A 87 -84.59 -10.71 -33.22
C ALA A 87 -85.39 -9.43 -32.90
N LYS A 88 -84.68 -8.33 -32.62
CA LYS A 88 -85.27 -7.01 -32.35
C LYS A 88 -86.10 -6.50 -33.53
N ASP A 89 -85.59 -6.63 -34.76
CA ASP A 89 -86.30 -6.25 -35.98
C ASP A 89 -87.60 -7.04 -36.18
N ILE A 90 -87.59 -8.35 -35.90
CA ILE A 90 -88.77 -9.22 -36.01
C ILE A 90 -89.80 -8.88 -34.91
N GLU A 91 -89.35 -8.67 -33.67
CA GLU A 91 -90.20 -8.23 -32.56
C GLU A 91 -90.86 -6.87 -32.85
N GLU A 92 -90.14 -5.92 -33.44
CA GLU A 92 -90.70 -4.64 -33.84
C GLU A 92 -91.77 -4.77 -34.94
N LYS A 93 -91.54 -5.64 -35.94
CA LYS A 93 -92.54 -5.92 -37.00
C LYS A 93 -93.81 -6.56 -36.42
N LEU A 94 -93.67 -7.46 -35.45
CA LEU A 94 -94.78 -8.07 -34.71
C LEU A 94 -95.56 -7.03 -33.89
N LYS A 95 -94.87 -6.17 -33.12
CA LYS A 95 -95.49 -5.10 -32.32
C LYS A 95 -96.27 -4.11 -33.18
N LYS A 96 -95.74 -3.74 -34.34
CA LYS A 96 -96.37 -2.81 -35.28
C LYS A 96 -97.51 -3.45 -36.11
N LYS A 97 -97.76 -4.76 -35.97
CA LYS A 97 -98.63 -5.58 -36.84
C LYS A 97 -98.37 -5.35 -38.35
N LYS A 98 -97.15 -4.91 -38.71
CA LYS A 98 -96.73 -4.63 -40.09
C LYS A 98 -96.10 -5.90 -40.67
N GLY A 99 -96.96 -6.82 -41.12
CA GLY A 99 -96.52 -7.92 -41.98
C GLY A 99 -96.28 -7.43 -43.41
N SER A 100 -95.38 -8.08 -44.14
CA SER A 100 -95.32 -7.93 -45.61
C SER A 100 -96.66 -8.38 -46.21
N PHE A 101 -97.08 -7.78 -47.35
CA PHE A 101 -98.38 -8.02 -48.00
C PHE A 101 -98.66 -9.51 -48.32
N PHE A 102 -97.62 -10.35 -48.30
CA PHE A 102 -97.67 -11.80 -48.55
C PHE A 102 -97.34 -12.67 -47.32
N GLN A 103 -97.18 -12.10 -46.12
CA GLN A 103 -96.68 -12.83 -44.95
C GLN A 103 -97.70 -12.83 -43.80
N SER A 104 -98.23 -14.00 -43.45
CA SER A 104 -99.25 -14.14 -42.40
C SER A 104 -98.67 -13.90 -41.00
N ILE A 105 -99.50 -13.40 -40.08
CA ILE A 105 -99.12 -13.19 -38.66
C ILE A 105 -98.58 -14.47 -38.03
N THR A 106 -99.19 -15.62 -38.33
CA THR A 106 -98.75 -16.94 -37.86
C THR A 106 -97.35 -17.29 -38.36
N SER A 107 -97.01 -16.96 -39.60
CA SER A 107 -95.66 -17.20 -40.16
C SER A 107 -94.60 -16.31 -39.51
N LEU A 108 -94.95 -15.07 -39.17
CA LEU A 108 -94.08 -14.14 -38.43
C LEU A 108 -93.85 -14.61 -36.99
N GLN A 109 -94.88 -15.13 -36.31
CA GLN A 109 -94.74 -15.72 -34.97
C GLN A 109 -93.83 -16.95 -34.97
N LYS A 110 -93.98 -17.86 -35.95
CA LYS A 110 -93.09 -19.03 -36.09
C LYS A 110 -91.65 -18.63 -36.38
N ASN A 111 -91.43 -17.60 -37.22
CA ASN A 111 -90.10 -17.06 -37.48
C ASN A 111 -89.49 -16.40 -36.24
N SER A 112 -90.27 -15.62 -35.49
CA SER A 112 -89.85 -15.02 -34.22
C SER A 112 -89.40 -16.10 -33.24
N ALA A 113 -90.20 -17.14 -33.00
CA ALA A 113 -89.83 -18.23 -32.11
C ALA A 113 -88.51 -18.93 -32.54
N LYS A 114 -88.32 -19.13 -33.84
CA LYS A 114 -87.07 -19.71 -34.39
C LYS A 114 -85.87 -18.79 -34.16
N VAL A 115 -86.01 -17.49 -34.39
CA VAL A 115 -84.93 -16.52 -34.21
C VAL A 115 -84.61 -16.33 -32.72
N THR A 116 -85.62 -16.32 -31.84
CA THR A 116 -85.44 -16.28 -30.39
C THR A 116 -84.67 -17.51 -29.89
N SER A 117 -85.04 -18.72 -30.31
CA SER A 117 -84.29 -19.93 -29.94
C SER A 117 -82.85 -19.90 -30.44
N LYS A 118 -82.61 -19.39 -31.66
CA LYS A 118 -81.25 -19.21 -32.20
C LYS A 118 -80.47 -18.14 -31.42
N ARG A 119 -81.12 -17.06 -31.00
CA ARG A 119 -80.52 -16.01 -30.16
C ARG A 119 -80.02 -16.61 -28.86
N ASP A 120 -80.89 -17.34 -28.15
CA ASP A 120 -80.54 -17.90 -26.83
C ASP A 120 -79.35 -18.86 -26.92
N ALA A 121 -79.28 -19.69 -27.97
CA ALA A 121 -78.15 -20.58 -28.20
C ALA A 121 -76.84 -19.83 -28.52
N LEU A 122 -76.88 -18.70 -29.24
CA LEU A 122 -75.68 -17.89 -29.52
C LEU A 122 -75.25 -17.03 -28.33
N GLU A 123 -76.21 -16.56 -27.52
CA GLU A 123 -75.92 -15.88 -26.24
C GLU A 123 -75.20 -16.80 -25.26
N GLU A 124 -75.63 -18.06 -25.17
CA GLU A 124 -74.97 -19.08 -24.36
C GLU A 124 -73.53 -19.31 -24.84
N LYS A 125 -73.32 -19.44 -26.16
CA LYS A 125 -71.97 -19.58 -26.74
C LYS A 125 -71.08 -18.36 -26.52
N SER A 126 -71.59 -17.15 -26.74
CA SER A 126 -70.84 -15.92 -26.47
C SER A 126 -70.45 -15.83 -25.00
N SER A 127 -71.40 -16.12 -24.10
CA SER A 127 -71.13 -16.13 -22.65
C SER A 127 -70.06 -17.15 -22.26
N GLY A 128 -70.10 -18.36 -22.84
CA GLY A 128 -69.07 -19.38 -22.67
C GLY A 128 -67.69 -18.90 -23.15
N ALA A 129 -67.61 -18.41 -24.38
CA ALA A 129 -66.35 -17.92 -24.96
C ALA A 129 -65.78 -16.72 -24.19
N ARG A 130 -66.65 -15.81 -23.71
CA ARG A 130 -66.26 -14.70 -22.83
C ARG A 130 -65.68 -15.20 -21.51
N ASN A 131 -66.31 -16.18 -20.88
CA ASN A 131 -65.83 -16.74 -19.62
C ASN A 131 -64.46 -17.40 -19.82
N ASP A 132 -64.28 -18.18 -20.88
CA ASP A 132 -62.99 -18.79 -21.22
C ASP A 132 -61.90 -17.73 -21.46
N TYR A 133 -62.24 -16.64 -22.15
CA TYR A 133 -61.32 -15.52 -22.35
C TYR A 133 -60.94 -14.82 -21.03
N LEU A 134 -61.91 -14.54 -20.16
CA LEU A 134 -61.66 -13.93 -18.85
C LEU A 134 -60.78 -14.84 -17.95
N LEU A 135 -61.01 -16.16 -17.97
CA LEU A 135 -60.20 -17.12 -17.25
C LEU A 135 -58.77 -17.19 -17.79
N SER A 136 -58.61 -17.20 -19.12
CA SER A 136 -57.30 -17.17 -19.78
C SER A 136 -56.54 -15.88 -19.45
N LEU A 137 -57.22 -14.72 -19.45
CA LEU A 137 -56.65 -13.44 -19.02
C LEU A 137 -56.15 -13.48 -17.58
N ALA A 138 -56.96 -14.00 -16.66
CA ALA A 138 -56.59 -14.11 -15.25
C ALA A 138 -55.34 -14.98 -15.07
N ALA A 139 -55.28 -16.13 -15.76
CA ALA A 139 -54.14 -17.04 -15.73
C ALA A 139 -52.86 -16.39 -16.30
N ALA A 140 -52.95 -15.76 -17.48
CA ALA A 140 -51.81 -15.11 -18.11
C ALA A 140 -51.27 -13.93 -17.30
N ASN A 141 -52.14 -13.11 -16.69
CA ASN A 141 -51.73 -12.01 -15.81
C ASN A 141 -51.02 -12.51 -14.54
N ALA A 142 -51.52 -13.60 -13.95
CA ALA A 142 -50.87 -14.24 -12.81
C ALA A 142 -49.47 -14.79 -13.19
N HIS A 143 -49.36 -15.45 -14.34
CA HIS A 143 -48.09 -15.99 -14.83
C HIS A 143 -47.09 -14.87 -15.17
N GLN A 144 -47.52 -13.80 -15.85
CA GLN A 144 -46.69 -12.61 -16.11
C GLN A 144 -46.17 -11.98 -14.82
N THR A 145 -47.04 -11.83 -13.81
CA THR A 145 -46.63 -11.28 -12.51
C THR A 145 -45.58 -12.15 -11.85
N ARG A 146 -45.79 -13.48 -11.84
CA ARG A 146 -44.82 -14.44 -11.30
C ARG A 146 -43.48 -14.38 -12.05
N TYR A 147 -43.52 -14.34 -13.37
CA TYR A 147 -42.33 -14.24 -14.20
C TYR A 147 -41.46 -13.04 -13.82
N PHE A 148 -42.04 -11.84 -13.75
CA PHE A 148 -41.28 -10.62 -13.48
C PHE A 148 -40.85 -10.48 -12.01
N VAL A 149 -41.71 -10.87 -11.07
CA VAL A 149 -41.46 -10.63 -9.64
C VAL A 149 -40.63 -11.75 -9.02
N ILE A 150 -40.74 -12.98 -9.53
CA ILE A 150 -40.09 -14.15 -8.92
C ILE A 150 -39.03 -14.72 -9.87
N ASP A 151 -39.44 -15.20 -11.04
CA ASP A 151 -38.57 -16.05 -11.87
C ASP A 151 -37.38 -15.26 -12.44
N LEU A 152 -37.64 -14.07 -12.99
CA LEU A 152 -36.60 -13.20 -13.54
C LEU A 152 -35.64 -12.70 -12.46
N GLN A 153 -36.16 -12.24 -11.32
CA GLN A 153 -35.33 -11.75 -10.22
C GLN A 153 -34.45 -12.86 -9.64
N SER A 154 -35.03 -14.03 -9.39
CA SER A 154 -34.30 -15.20 -8.88
C SER A 154 -33.22 -15.65 -9.86
N THR A 155 -33.51 -15.62 -11.17
CA THR A 155 -32.52 -15.94 -12.21
C THR A 155 -31.35 -14.96 -12.18
N ILE A 156 -31.62 -13.65 -12.10
CA ILE A 156 -30.57 -12.63 -12.05
C ILE A 156 -29.69 -12.83 -10.82
N GLN A 157 -30.28 -13.05 -9.64
CA GLN A 157 -29.53 -13.32 -8.41
C GLN A 157 -28.69 -14.59 -8.50
N MET A 158 -29.22 -15.68 -9.07
CA MET A 158 -28.45 -16.90 -9.28
C MET A 158 -27.30 -16.72 -10.27
N MET A 159 -27.49 -15.91 -11.32
CA MET A 159 -26.43 -15.58 -12.29
C MET A 159 -25.24 -14.86 -11.66
N GLU A 160 -25.45 -14.11 -10.60
CA GLU A 160 -24.39 -13.41 -9.88
C GLU A 160 -23.43 -14.37 -9.18
N SER A 161 -23.90 -15.55 -8.77
CA SER A 161 -23.07 -16.65 -8.25
C SER A 161 -22.10 -16.24 -7.13
N GLY A 162 -22.51 -15.34 -6.23
CA GLY A 162 -21.71 -14.91 -5.08
C GLY A 162 -20.48 -14.06 -5.43
N VAL A 163 -20.43 -13.49 -6.65
CA VAL A 163 -19.27 -12.73 -7.11
C VAL A 163 -19.03 -11.47 -6.28
N TYR A 164 -20.09 -10.79 -5.83
CA TYR A 164 -19.96 -9.57 -5.03
C TYR A 164 -19.24 -9.84 -3.71
N ASP A 165 -19.68 -10.86 -2.97
CA ASP A 165 -19.08 -11.25 -1.69
C ASP A 165 -17.61 -11.64 -1.88
N LYS A 166 -17.32 -12.45 -2.90
CA LYS A 166 -15.94 -12.88 -3.18
C LYS A 166 -15.02 -11.72 -3.58
N VAL A 167 -15.50 -10.81 -4.42
CA VAL A 167 -14.71 -9.63 -4.80
C VAL A 167 -14.44 -8.73 -3.58
N ALA A 168 -15.43 -8.56 -2.70
CA ALA A 168 -15.24 -7.83 -1.45
C ALA A 168 -14.19 -8.52 -0.56
N GLU A 169 -14.24 -9.85 -0.40
CA GLU A 169 -13.24 -10.64 0.31
C GLU A 169 -11.83 -10.45 -0.26
N TYR A 170 -11.67 -10.54 -1.59
CA TYR A 170 -10.37 -10.33 -2.24
C TYR A 170 -9.81 -8.94 -1.98
N LEU A 171 -10.64 -7.89 -2.11
CA LEU A 171 -10.20 -6.51 -1.87
C LEU A 171 -9.79 -6.29 -0.42
N MET A 172 -10.55 -6.83 0.54
CA MET A 172 -10.20 -6.78 1.95
C MET A 172 -8.88 -7.52 2.24
N LEU A 173 -8.68 -8.68 1.62
CA LEU A 173 -7.46 -9.47 1.77
C LEU A 173 -6.23 -8.76 1.17
N ILE A 174 -6.38 -8.12 0.00
CA ILE A 174 -5.34 -7.30 -0.61
C ILE A 174 -4.94 -6.18 0.35
N ALA A 175 -5.93 -5.38 0.79
CA ALA A 175 -5.68 -4.25 1.66
C ALA A 175 -5.02 -4.66 2.97
N ARG A 176 -5.54 -5.72 3.62
CA ARG A 176 -4.99 -6.23 4.88
C ARG A 176 -3.55 -6.72 4.71
N THR A 177 -3.28 -7.51 3.67
CA THR A 177 -1.94 -8.07 3.42
C THR A 177 -0.93 -6.96 3.14
N GLU A 178 -1.29 -5.95 2.34
CA GLU A 178 -0.39 -4.83 2.07
C GLU A 178 -0.18 -3.94 3.29
N LEU A 179 -1.19 -3.72 4.13
CA LEU A 179 -1.00 -3.00 5.39
C LEU A 179 -0.02 -3.72 6.33
N LEU A 180 -0.04 -5.07 6.35
CA LEU A 180 0.92 -5.86 7.11
C LEU A 180 2.35 -5.71 6.56
N THR A 181 2.54 -5.73 5.23
CA THR A 181 3.87 -5.53 4.63
C THR A 181 4.40 -4.12 4.86
N CYS A 182 3.56 -3.09 4.79
CA CYS A 182 3.91 -1.72 5.14
C CYS A 182 4.34 -1.59 6.62
N THR A 183 3.58 -2.22 7.53
CA THR A 183 3.91 -2.22 8.96
C THR A 183 5.25 -2.92 9.23
N ALA A 184 5.50 -4.06 8.58
CA ALA A 184 6.79 -4.75 8.65
C ALA A 184 7.93 -3.85 8.15
N THR A 185 7.72 -3.19 7.00
CA THR A 185 8.68 -2.24 6.40
C THR A 185 9.02 -1.11 7.35
N GLN A 186 8.00 -0.45 7.91
CA GLN A 186 8.17 0.63 8.88
C GLN A 186 8.96 0.18 10.11
N THR A 187 8.61 -0.98 10.66
CA THR A 187 9.27 -1.54 11.86
C THR A 187 10.74 -1.83 11.58
N SER A 188 11.04 -2.51 10.48
CA SER A 188 12.40 -2.88 10.09
C SER A 188 13.29 -1.67 9.84
N PHE A 189 12.83 -0.69 9.08
CA PHE A 189 13.61 0.54 8.86
C PHE A 189 13.71 1.42 10.11
N GLY A 190 12.69 1.41 10.98
CA GLY A 190 12.78 2.03 12.30
C GLY A 190 13.93 1.47 13.12
N ARG A 191 14.04 0.14 13.20
CA ARG A 191 15.12 -0.56 13.91
C ARG A 191 16.49 -0.27 13.32
N ILE A 192 16.63 -0.29 11.99
CA ILE A 192 17.88 0.05 11.30
C ILE A 192 18.32 1.47 11.67
N ARG A 193 17.39 2.44 11.62
CA ARG A 193 17.68 3.84 11.96
C ARG A 193 18.18 3.98 13.39
N GLU A 194 17.51 3.35 14.35
CA GLU A 194 17.89 3.39 15.77
C GLU A 194 19.28 2.79 16.00
N GLN A 195 19.60 1.65 15.36
CA GLN A 195 20.93 1.04 15.45
C GLN A 195 22.01 1.90 14.80
N ALA A 196 21.71 2.55 13.68
CA ALA A 196 22.66 3.44 13.00
C ALA A 196 23.03 4.66 13.87
N GLN A 197 22.09 5.18 14.66
CA GLN A 197 22.35 6.29 15.59
C GLN A 197 23.32 5.91 16.73
N GLN A 198 23.51 4.62 17.01
CA GLN A 198 24.42 4.15 18.06
C GLN A 198 25.87 4.01 17.57
N LEU A 199 26.17 4.34 16.30
CA LEU A 199 27.53 4.28 15.77
C LEU A 199 28.41 5.36 16.40
N SER A 200 29.34 4.93 17.24
CA SER A 200 30.34 5.80 17.85
C SER A 200 31.76 5.29 17.62
N ARG A 201 32.64 6.19 17.18
CA ARG A 201 34.07 5.90 17.04
C ARG A 201 34.74 5.71 18.40
N ASP A 202 34.31 6.48 19.41
CA ASP A 202 34.83 6.36 20.78
C ASP A 202 34.46 5.02 21.39
N TYR A 203 33.22 4.57 21.21
CA TYR A 203 32.81 3.24 21.66
C TYR A 203 33.65 2.15 20.98
N ASN A 204 33.91 2.29 19.67
CA ASN A 204 34.77 1.35 18.95
C ASN A 204 36.21 1.31 19.51
N LEU A 205 36.80 2.47 19.85
CA LEU A 205 38.10 2.54 20.52
C LEU A 205 38.07 1.84 21.89
N GLN A 206 37.00 2.04 22.68
CA GLN A 206 36.84 1.34 23.97
C GLN A 206 36.77 -0.17 23.77
N CYS A 207 36.08 -0.68 22.74
CA CYS A 207 36.08 -2.11 22.42
C CYS A 207 37.49 -2.63 22.08
N VAL A 208 38.29 -1.85 21.34
CA VAL A 208 39.68 -2.21 21.03
C VAL A 208 40.52 -2.29 22.30
N TYR A 209 40.40 -1.32 23.21
CA TYR A 209 41.13 -1.36 24.49
C TYR A 209 40.65 -2.47 25.41
N LEU A 210 39.36 -2.79 25.39
CA LEU A 210 38.82 -3.92 26.15
C LEU A 210 39.39 -5.25 25.64
N TYR A 211 39.52 -5.40 24.32
CA TYR A 211 40.04 -6.61 23.70
C TYR A 211 41.58 -6.69 23.74
N TYR A 212 42.27 -5.55 23.64
CA TYR A 212 43.72 -5.42 23.72
C TYR A 212 44.13 -4.42 24.84
N PRO A 213 44.04 -4.81 26.12
CA PRO A 213 44.32 -3.91 27.25
C PRO A 213 45.71 -3.26 27.21
N VAL A 214 46.71 -3.97 26.68
CA VAL A 214 48.08 -3.48 26.55
C VAL A 214 48.19 -2.20 25.72
N LEU A 215 47.27 -1.96 24.78
CA LEU A 215 47.27 -0.73 23.97
C LEU A 215 46.82 0.51 24.75
N LYS A 216 46.21 0.32 25.92
CA LYS A 216 45.83 1.40 26.86
C LYS A 216 46.83 1.53 28.01
N GLN A 217 47.60 0.48 28.29
CA GLN A 217 48.64 0.51 29.31
C GLN A 217 49.84 1.30 28.78
N HIS A 218 50.11 2.46 29.40
CA HIS A 218 51.33 3.21 29.15
C HIS A 218 52.27 3.07 30.33
N ILE A 219 53.57 3.07 30.04
CA ILE A 219 54.62 3.11 31.06
C ILE A 219 54.82 4.58 31.44
N GLN A 220 54.77 4.86 32.74
CA GLN A 220 55.32 6.10 33.29
C GLN A 220 56.68 5.74 33.88
N TYR A 221 57.71 6.47 33.46
CA TYR A 221 59.04 6.30 34.01
C TYR A 221 59.14 7.10 35.29
N GLU A 222 59.60 6.46 36.36
CA GLU A 222 59.81 7.08 37.66
C GLU A 222 61.30 7.43 37.83
N PHE A 223 61.59 8.38 38.71
CA PHE A 223 62.98 8.69 39.08
C PHE A 223 63.54 7.55 39.92
N GLU A 224 64.67 6.97 39.52
CA GLU A 224 65.38 5.94 40.26
C GLU A 224 66.56 6.60 41.01
N PRO A 225 66.43 6.88 42.33
CA PRO A 225 67.49 7.54 43.08
C PRO A 225 68.73 6.65 43.18
N CYS A 226 69.91 7.26 43.04
CA CYS A 226 71.17 6.57 43.27
C CYS A 226 71.50 6.62 44.77
N GLU A 227 71.72 5.46 45.39
CA GLU A 227 71.99 5.34 46.84
C GLU A 227 70.90 6.02 47.70
N ASN A 228 71.28 6.97 48.57
CA ASN A 228 70.37 7.67 49.48
C ASN A 228 70.05 9.09 48.99
N ASP A 229 70.07 9.33 47.68
CA ASP A 229 69.65 10.63 47.12
C ASP A 229 68.15 10.83 47.32
N ASN A 230 67.81 11.79 48.17
CA ASN A 230 66.42 12.14 48.49
C ASN A 230 65.91 13.33 47.67
N ILE A 231 66.67 13.80 46.67
CA ILE A 231 66.33 14.97 45.86
C ILE A 231 65.57 14.53 44.61
N GLU A 232 64.24 14.65 44.65
CA GLU A 232 63.35 14.27 43.54
C GLU A 232 62.92 15.45 42.66
N LYS A 233 63.47 16.64 42.89
CA LYS A 233 63.12 17.87 42.17
C LYS A 233 64.34 18.53 41.58
N VAL A 234 64.13 19.32 40.54
CA VAL A 234 65.16 20.20 40.00
C VAL A 234 65.61 21.17 41.11
N THR A 235 66.92 21.24 41.37
CA THR A 235 67.52 22.15 42.35
C THR A 235 68.37 23.21 41.67
N ALA A 236 68.30 24.45 42.16
CA ALA A 236 69.04 25.60 41.64
C ALA A 236 69.91 26.26 42.72
N GLU A 237 70.42 25.46 43.67
CA GLU A 237 71.13 25.95 44.86
C GLU A 237 72.51 26.56 44.57
N HIS A 238 73.14 26.14 43.48
CA HIS A 238 74.42 26.69 43.01
C HIS A 238 74.19 27.71 41.89
N SER A 239 74.92 28.84 41.94
CA SER A 239 74.79 29.92 40.95
C SER A 239 75.04 29.46 39.50
N SER A 240 75.95 28.50 39.30
CA SER A 240 76.20 27.87 37.99
C SER A 240 75.04 27.00 37.51
N ALA A 241 74.39 26.28 38.42
CA ALA A 241 73.19 25.49 38.12
C ALA A 241 72.01 26.39 37.79
N GLU A 242 71.76 27.44 38.59
CA GLU A 242 70.69 28.42 38.35
C GLU A 242 70.84 29.07 36.96
N GLN A 243 72.04 29.54 36.61
CA GLN A 243 72.29 30.17 35.30
C GLN A 243 72.06 29.18 34.14
N THR A 244 72.42 27.91 34.32
CA THR A 244 72.20 26.86 33.31
C THR A 244 70.72 26.55 33.15
N LEU A 245 69.99 26.38 34.25
CA LEU A 245 68.56 26.12 34.24
C LEU A 245 67.76 27.28 33.66
N ARG A 246 68.16 28.54 33.91
CA ARG A 246 67.56 29.72 33.26
C ARG A 246 67.75 29.72 31.74
N LYS A 247 68.94 29.32 31.25
CA LYS A 247 69.19 29.18 29.80
C LYS A 247 68.32 28.09 29.18
N GLU A 248 68.18 26.95 29.85
CA GLU A 248 67.32 25.85 29.41
C GLU A 248 65.83 26.23 29.44
N ALA A 249 65.37 26.94 30.47
CA ALA A 249 64.01 27.50 30.53
C ALA A 249 63.71 28.37 29.30
N LYS A 250 64.59 29.34 29.00
CA LYS A 250 64.47 30.19 27.81
C LYS A 250 64.45 29.39 26.52
N ARG A 251 65.31 28.37 26.40
CA ARG A 251 65.38 27.49 25.24
C ARG A 251 64.07 26.73 25.02
N TYR A 252 63.48 26.15 26.07
CA TYR A 252 62.23 25.41 25.97
C TYR A 252 61.04 26.34 25.70
N ALA A 253 60.99 27.52 26.30
CA ALA A 253 59.96 28.52 26.01
C ALA A 253 59.98 28.96 24.53
N CYS A 254 61.16 29.31 24.00
CA CYS A 254 61.33 29.60 22.57
C CYS A 254 60.92 28.42 21.68
N ARG A 255 61.19 27.18 22.11
CA ARG A 255 60.78 25.97 21.39
C ARG A 255 59.25 25.83 21.36
N ILE A 256 58.56 26.06 22.48
CA ILE A 256 57.09 26.03 22.56
C ILE A 256 56.49 27.07 21.62
N ALA A 257 56.98 28.31 21.66
CA ALA A 257 56.51 29.39 20.78
C ALA A 257 56.68 29.03 19.29
N ARG A 258 57.86 28.50 18.92
CA ARG A 258 58.13 28.04 17.55
C ARG A 258 57.19 26.92 17.12
N GLU A 259 57.02 25.89 17.95
CA GLU A 259 56.13 24.77 17.60
C GLU A 259 54.66 25.19 17.55
N ASN A 260 54.21 26.12 18.39
CA ASN A 260 52.87 26.72 18.29
C ASN A 260 52.64 27.41 16.93
N ASN A 261 53.62 28.17 16.45
CA ASN A 261 53.55 28.79 15.13
C ASN A 261 53.54 27.73 14.02
N ASN A 262 54.40 26.72 14.10
CA ASN A 262 54.41 25.60 13.15
C ASN A 262 53.05 24.88 13.09
N ILE A 263 52.45 24.57 14.24
CA ILE A 263 51.13 23.92 14.32
C ILE A 263 50.09 24.81 13.64
N ARG A 264 50.04 26.09 14.00
CA ARG A 264 49.05 27.04 13.46
C ARG A 264 49.18 27.19 11.94
N GLU A 265 50.39 27.33 11.41
CA GLU A 265 50.63 27.47 9.97
C GLU A 265 50.28 26.19 9.20
N ASN A 266 50.71 25.03 9.68
CA ASN A 266 50.41 23.77 9.04
C ASN A 266 48.91 23.44 9.13
N PHE A 267 48.24 23.80 10.22
CA PHE A 267 46.79 23.60 10.36
C PHE A 267 46.00 24.47 9.37
N LYS A 268 46.42 25.72 9.15
CA LYS A 268 45.82 26.58 8.11
C LYS A 268 45.98 25.96 6.72
N LYS A 269 47.18 25.47 6.39
CA LYS A 269 47.44 24.78 5.11
C LYS A 269 46.60 23.51 4.96
N LEU A 270 46.49 22.73 6.04
CA LEU A 270 45.68 21.52 6.10
C LEU A 270 44.21 21.80 5.76
N GLN A 271 43.63 22.85 6.36
CA GLN A 271 42.25 23.26 6.06
C GLN A 271 42.05 23.63 4.58
N VAL A 272 43.02 24.34 3.98
CA VAL A 272 42.97 24.70 2.56
C VAL A 272 42.95 23.46 1.68
N PHE A 273 43.85 22.50 1.92
CA PHE A 273 43.88 21.26 1.13
C PHE A 273 42.65 20.38 1.35
N GLN A 274 42.10 20.35 2.57
CA GLN A 274 40.84 19.66 2.85
C GLN A 274 39.67 20.25 2.06
N ALA A 275 39.55 21.59 2.03
CA ALA A 275 38.52 22.28 1.27
C ALA A 275 38.67 22.04 -0.26
N LEU A 276 39.91 22.07 -0.77
CA LEU A 276 40.18 21.73 -2.18
C LEU A 276 39.74 20.30 -2.51
N ARG A 277 40.05 19.33 -1.64
CA ARG A 277 39.63 17.94 -1.82
C ARG A 277 38.10 17.80 -1.76
N GLU A 278 37.43 18.48 -0.84
CA GLU A 278 35.95 18.48 -0.74
C GLU A 278 35.29 19.12 -1.97
N SER A 279 35.96 20.07 -2.63
CA SER A 279 35.54 20.63 -3.91
C SER A 279 35.81 19.71 -5.12
N GLY A 280 36.35 18.50 -4.90
CA GLY A 280 36.59 17.49 -5.93
C GLY A 280 37.95 17.58 -6.62
N GLN A 281 38.86 18.44 -6.14
CA GLN A 281 40.23 18.50 -6.66
C GLN A 281 41.03 17.28 -6.20
N LYS A 282 41.92 16.78 -7.06
CA LYS A 282 42.83 15.67 -6.74
C LYS A 282 44.25 16.13 -6.43
N VAL A 283 44.66 17.26 -7.01
CA VAL A 283 45.98 17.85 -6.87
C VAL A 283 45.86 19.32 -6.51
N ASP A 284 46.90 19.87 -5.90
CA ASP A 284 46.97 21.30 -5.62
C ASP A 284 47.11 22.09 -6.93
N PRO A 285 46.20 23.03 -7.26
CA PRO A 285 46.31 23.84 -8.46
C PRO A 285 47.59 24.67 -8.56
N GLN A 286 48.22 24.98 -7.42
CA GLN A 286 49.49 25.72 -7.35
C GLN A 286 50.72 24.81 -7.52
N ASP A 287 50.53 23.50 -7.49
CA ASP A 287 51.59 22.50 -7.58
C ASP A 287 51.05 21.23 -8.26
N GLN A 288 50.74 21.37 -9.57
CA GLN A 288 50.09 20.32 -10.37
C GLN A 288 50.97 19.09 -10.61
N ASN A 289 52.29 19.25 -10.53
CA ASN A 289 53.25 18.15 -10.68
C ASN A 289 53.64 17.52 -9.33
N GLY A 290 53.09 18.05 -8.23
CA GLY A 290 53.35 17.55 -6.89
C GLY A 290 52.51 16.33 -6.51
N PRO A 291 52.69 15.80 -5.29
CA PRO A 291 51.85 14.75 -4.75
C PRO A 291 50.36 15.15 -4.71
N ASP A 292 49.48 14.16 -4.74
CA ASP A 292 48.04 14.38 -4.61
C ASP A 292 47.68 15.01 -3.25
N LEU A 293 46.46 15.57 -3.18
CA LEU A 293 45.99 16.27 -1.99
C LEU A 293 45.91 15.37 -0.75
N ASP A 294 45.58 14.08 -0.88
CA ASP A 294 45.51 13.18 0.27
C ASP A 294 46.90 12.93 0.86
N THR A 295 47.91 12.72 0.00
CA THR A 295 49.31 12.62 0.42
C THR A 295 49.77 13.90 1.14
N LYS A 296 49.51 15.08 0.56
CA LYS A 296 49.87 16.37 1.19
C LYS A 296 49.15 16.61 2.52
N ILE A 297 47.88 16.22 2.62
CA ILE A 297 47.07 16.30 3.84
C ILE A 297 47.69 15.42 4.94
N ASP A 298 48.10 14.19 4.60
CA ASP A 298 48.67 13.26 5.57
C ASP A 298 50.08 13.70 6.03
N ASP A 299 50.88 14.24 5.14
CA ASP A 299 52.18 14.85 5.48
C ASP A 299 52.03 16.05 6.45
N LEU A 300 51.04 16.91 6.20
CA LEU A 300 50.73 18.04 7.10
C LEU A 300 50.24 17.55 8.47
N LYS A 301 49.33 16.57 8.52
CA LYS A 301 48.89 15.95 9.79
C LYS A 301 50.09 15.38 10.56
N GLN A 302 51.00 14.69 9.87
CA GLN A 302 52.17 14.11 10.51
C GLN A 302 53.15 15.19 11.01
N THR A 303 53.28 16.29 10.27
CA THR A 303 54.07 17.46 10.68
C THR A 303 53.48 18.10 11.93
N ILE A 304 52.16 18.35 11.95
CA ILE A 304 51.43 18.89 13.11
C ILE A 304 51.63 17.97 14.32
N ARG A 305 51.39 16.66 14.17
CA ARG A 305 51.58 15.67 15.24
C ARG A 305 53.00 15.70 15.82
N ARG A 306 54.02 15.82 14.96
CA ARG A 306 55.43 15.93 15.40
C ARG A 306 55.66 17.21 16.20
N SER A 307 55.15 18.36 15.73
CA SER A 307 55.25 19.63 16.45
C SER A 307 54.51 19.61 17.78
N GLU A 308 53.29 19.05 17.84
CA GLU A 308 52.52 18.85 19.08
C GLU A 308 53.28 17.98 20.09
N THR A 309 53.90 16.89 19.62
CA THR A 309 54.72 16.01 20.47
C THR A 309 55.93 16.75 21.04
N VAL A 310 56.62 17.54 20.20
CA VAL A 310 57.79 18.32 20.63
C VAL A 310 57.40 19.40 21.62
N LYS A 311 56.28 20.09 21.37
CA LYS A 311 55.70 21.08 22.25
C LYS A 311 55.36 20.48 23.61
N ALA A 312 54.60 19.38 23.65
CA ALA A 312 54.22 18.70 24.89
C ALA A 312 55.44 18.29 25.74
N LYS A 313 56.51 17.79 25.09
CA LYS A 313 57.78 17.49 25.78
C LYS A 313 58.45 18.73 26.36
N ALA A 314 58.41 19.86 25.66
CA ALA A 314 59.00 21.11 26.16
C ALA A 314 58.16 21.71 27.30
N GLU A 315 56.83 21.66 27.21
CA GLU A 315 55.90 22.07 28.27
C GLU A 315 56.11 21.26 29.54
N ALA A 316 56.22 19.93 29.44
CA ALA A 316 56.51 19.07 30.58
C ALA A 316 57.85 19.42 31.27
N ARG A 317 58.88 19.79 30.49
CA ARG A 317 60.17 20.24 31.05
C ARG A 317 60.06 21.60 31.73
N ILE A 318 59.36 22.55 31.13
CA ILE A 318 59.09 23.86 31.75
C ILE A 318 58.36 23.69 33.08
N GLU A 319 57.37 22.81 33.14
CA GLU A 319 56.65 22.51 34.39
C GLU A 319 57.58 21.89 35.45
N CYS A 320 58.46 20.98 35.05
CA CYS A 320 59.47 20.41 35.95
C CYS A 320 60.44 21.47 36.51
N LEU A 321 60.91 22.39 35.67
CA LEU A 321 61.75 23.52 36.09
C LEU A 321 61.01 24.47 37.05
N ARG A 322 59.74 24.77 36.77
CA ARG A 322 58.87 25.57 37.63
C ARG A 322 58.74 24.94 39.02
N ASN A 323 58.49 23.63 39.07
CA ASN A 323 58.40 22.87 40.32
C ASN A 323 59.70 22.86 41.13
N GLY A 324 60.85 23.09 40.48
CA GLY A 324 62.16 23.28 41.11
C GLY A 324 62.49 24.72 41.50
N GLY A 325 61.55 25.66 41.38
CA GLY A 325 61.73 27.06 41.76
C GLY A 325 62.45 27.93 40.74
N VAL A 326 62.66 27.45 39.51
CA VAL A 326 63.23 28.26 38.42
C VAL A 326 62.16 29.21 37.87
N ASN A 327 62.46 30.51 37.77
CA ASN A 327 61.54 31.48 37.18
C ASN A 327 61.41 31.27 35.66
N VAL A 328 60.42 30.49 35.24
CA VAL A 328 60.10 30.21 33.84
C VAL A 328 59.12 31.22 33.23
N ASP A 329 58.34 31.91 34.06
CA ASP A 329 57.23 32.76 33.61
C ASP A 329 57.72 34.03 32.91
N GLU A 330 58.95 34.46 33.19
CA GLU A 330 59.64 35.53 32.46
C GLU A 330 59.70 35.27 30.94
N TRP A 331 59.72 34.00 30.52
CA TRP A 331 59.89 33.60 29.11
C TRP A 331 58.64 33.00 28.47
N MET A 332 57.56 32.84 29.22
CA MET A 332 56.31 32.21 28.75
C MET A 332 55.22 33.22 28.35
N GLN A 333 55.53 34.54 28.42
CA GLN A 333 54.74 35.62 27.83
C GLN A 333 54.88 35.62 26.31
#